data_AF-A0A846ZY57-F1
#
_entry.id   AF-A0A846ZY57-F1
#
_cell.length_a   1.000
_cell.length_b   1.000
_cell.length_c   1.000
_cell.angle_alpha   90.00
_cell.angle_beta   90.00
_cell.angle_gamma   90.00
#
_symmetry.space_group_name_H-M   'P 1'
#
loop_
_entity.id
_entity.type
_entity.pdbx_description
1 polymer ?
#
loop_
_entity_poly.entity_id
_entity_poly.type
_entity_poly.pdbx_seq_one_letter_code
_entity_poly.pdbx_strand_id
1 'polypeptide(L)'
;MTAMENLGSLWNSIQAWLFPMLEDELGELDEKHREFISVCELSSPQAYVDSYRWVGNGCPPASRLALCKAFIAKAVWDFPTTRDLIDAVRHRPTLRRLCGWETLKGVPSESTFSRAFSIFADDQLPQRIQEAMIKKHYGDKIAGHISRDGTAVHGREKAAKKTPKVITQPDQEAEPTRLQIQLQRSLDENLADLPGDCDWGTKKDSKGKKQTWRGFKLHLDAIDGDIPISWVLTSASLHDSQAAIPLAQMSAGRVISLYDLADAAYDAKEIRQMSERLGHVALIDHNPRRGEKRQFTPSQAVRYRQRNSAERVNSHLHDNHGGRHVRVRGAVKVAAHLGFGLLVIAVEQLLKLLS
;
A
#
# COMPACT_ATOMS: atom_id res chain seq x y z
N MET A 1 22.67 11.82 -11.87
CA MET A 1 21.29 12.33 -12.04
C MET A 1 20.57 12.12 -10.73
N THR A 2 19.97 13.18 -10.20
CA THR A 2 19.09 13.11 -9.02
C THR A 2 17.82 12.35 -9.37
N ALA A 3 17.07 11.83 -8.39
CA ALA A 3 15.87 11.06 -8.68
C ALA A 3 14.79 11.85 -9.42
N MET A 4 14.75 13.19 -9.25
CA MET A 4 13.80 14.06 -9.96
C MET A 4 14.19 14.30 -11.42
N GLU A 5 15.48 14.41 -11.72
CA GLU A 5 15.98 14.47 -13.11
C GLU A 5 15.65 13.17 -13.85
N ASN A 6 15.85 12.03 -13.18
CA ASN A 6 15.49 10.73 -13.73
C ASN A 6 13.97 10.60 -13.96
N LEU A 7 13.15 11.03 -12.99
CA LEU A 7 11.69 11.00 -13.10
C LEU A 7 11.19 11.93 -14.22
N GLY A 8 11.71 13.15 -14.29
CA GLY A 8 11.36 14.13 -15.34
C GLY A 8 11.80 13.68 -16.73
N SER A 9 13.03 13.15 -16.87
CA SER A 9 13.50 12.58 -18.14
C SER A 9 12.65 11.40 -18.58
N LEU A 10 12.26 10.52 -17.65
CA LEU A 10 11.38 9.40 -17.95
C LEU A 10 10.00 9.89 -18.38
N TRP A 11 9.42 10.85 -17.66
CA TRP A 11 8.11 11.40 -18.01
C TRP A 11 8.12 12.09 -19.38
N ASN A 12 9.15 12.88 -19.67
CA ASN A 12 9.35 13.46 -21.00
C ASN A 12 9.46 12.38 -22.08
N SER A 13 10.18 11.28 -21.83
CA SER A 13 10.26 10.15 -22.76
C SER A 13 8.91 9.46 -22.97
N ILE A 14 8.10 9.33 -21.92
CA ILE A 14 6.75 8.75 -22.01
C ILE A 14 5.87 9.64 -22.89
N GLN A 15 5.86 10.95 -22.63
CA GLN A 15 5.02 11.91 -23.35
C GLN A 15 5.45 12.12 -24.80
N ALA A 16 6.75 12.32 -25.04
CA ALA A 16 7.26 12.72 -26.35
C ALA A 16 7.48 11.54 -27.31
N TRP A 17 7.63 10.32 -26.80
CA TRP A 17 7.96 9.16 -27.63
C TRP A 17 7.01 7.99 -27.43
N LEU A 18 6.82 7.51 -26.19
CA LEU A 18 6.07 6.28 -25.96
C LEU A 18 4.58 6.42 -26.30
N PHE A 19 3.94 7.51 -25.86
CA PHE A 19 2.54 7.74 -26.19
C PHE A 19 2.30 7.85 -27.70
N PRO A 20 3.00 8.72 -28.46
CA PRO A 20 2.84 8.77 -29.92
C PRO A 20 3.06 7.40 -30.59
N MET A 21 4.12 6.68 -30.20
CA MET A 21 4.42 5.37 -30.78
C MET A 21 3.31 4.34 -30.53
N LEU A 22 2.75 4.32 -29.32
CA LEU A 22 1.63 3.43 -29.01
C LEU A 22 0.33 3.87 -29.68
N GLU A 23 0.11 5.17 -29.89
CA GLU A 23 -1.03 5.68 -30.64
C GLU A 23 -0.97 5.27 -32.11
N ASP A 24 0.21 5.30 -32.72
CA ASP A 24 0.43 4.83 -34.09
C ASP A 24 0.12 3.32 -34.22
N GLU A 25 0.46 2.51 -33.21
CA GLU A 25 0.27 1.06 -33.25
C GLU A 25 -1.12 0.56 -32.80
N LEU A 26 -1.74 1.25 -31.83
CA LEU A 26 -2.94 0.80 -31.14
C LEU A 26 -4.18 1.66 -31.44
N GLY A 27 -3.98 2.83 -32.05
CA GLY A 27 -4.99 3.89 -32.15
C GLY A 27 -5.02 4.80 -30.93
N GLU A 28 -5.98 5.72 -30.91
CA GLU A 28 -6.12 6.77 -29.88
C GLU A 28 -6.10 6.21 -28.45
N LEU A 29 -5.25 6.82 -27.60
CA LEU A 29 -5.13 6.46 -26.20
C LEU A 29 -5.90 7.44 -25.31
N ASP A 30 -6.96 6.95 -24.66
CA ASP A 30 -7.67 7.71 -23.62
C ASP A 30 -6.82 7.93 -22.36
N GLU A 31 -7.34 8.73 -21.43
CA GLU A 31 -6.69 9.07 -20.17
C GLU A 31 -6.31 7.84 -19.33
N LYS A 32 -7.18 6.82 -19.27
CA LYS A 32 -6.93 5.60 -18.49
C LYS A 32 -5.87 4.71 -19.12
N HIS A 33 -5.79 4.65 -20.45
CA HIS A 33 -4.68 3.98 -21.13
C HIS A 33 -3.35 4.69 -20.83
N ARG A 34 -3.32 6.03 -20.89
CA ARG A 34 -2.12 6.81 -20.58
C ARG A 34 -1.68 6.64 -19.12
N GLU A 35 -2.63 6.66 -18.18
CA GLU A 35 -2.39 6.36 -16.76
C GLU A 35 -1.77 4.96 -16.62
N PHE A 36 -2.37 3.94 -17.21
CA PHE A 36 -1.87 2.56 -17.15
C PHE A 36 -0.45 2.40 -17.70
N ILE A 37 -0.18 3.01 -18.85
CA ILE A 37 1.17 3.00 -19.46
C ILE A 37 2.16 3.67 -18.50
N SER A 38 1.80 4.84 -17.97
CA SER A 38 2.65 5.58 -17.03
C SER A 38 2.97 4.77 -15.77
N VAL A 39 1.98 4.06 -15.23
CA VAL A 39 2.18 3.13 -14.10
C VAL A 39 3.11 2.00 -14.48
N CYS A 40 2.92 1.37 -15.63
CA CYS A 40 3.79 0.27 -16.08
C CYS A 40 5.23 0.74 -16.28
N GLU A 41 5.46 1.89 -16.91
CA GLU A 41 6.80 2.39 -17.16
C GLU A 41 7.50 2.81 -15.86
N LEU A 42 6.83 3.59 -15.02
CA LEU A 42 7.44 4.10 -13.79
C LEU A 42 7.70 3.00 -12.77
N SER A 43 6.80 2.01 -12.66
CA SER A 43 6.98 0.87 -11.78
C SER A 43 7.89 -0.22 -12.35
N SER A 44 8.14 -0.22 -13.67
CA SER A 44 9.03 -1.16 -14.36
C SER A 44 8.84 -2.63 -13.93
N PRO A 45 7.61 -3.19 -14.00
CA PRO A 45 7.30 -4.50 -13.42
C PRO A 45 8.10 -5.65 -14.06
N GLN A 46 8.63 -5.44 -15.28
CA GLN A 46 9.53 -6.38 -15.95
C GLN A 46 10.75 -6.75 -15.09
N ALA A 47 11.33 -5.80 -14.36
CA ALA A 47 12.52 -6.07 -13.52
C ALA A 47 12.24 -7.00 -12.32
N TYR A 48 10.96 -7.24 -11.98
CA TYR A 48 10.56 -8.01 -10.80
C TYR A 48 9.91 -9.35 -11.13
N VAL A 49 9.57 -9.58 -12.39
CA VAL A 49 8.92 -10.82 -12.83
C VAL A 49 9.89 -11.82 -13.45
N ASP A 50 11.15 -11.44 -13.66
CA ASP A 50 12.19 -12.32 -14.20
C ASP A 50 12.49 -13.53 -13.30
N SER A 51 12.29 -13.40 -11.98
CA SER A 51 12.41 -14.51 -11.03
C SER A 51 11.39 -15.63 -11.28
N TYR A 52 10.28 -15.33 -11.96
CA TYR A 52 9.27 -16.32 -12.33
C TYR A 52 9.51 -16.94 -13.71
N ARG A 53 10.65 -16.62 -14.35
CA ARG A 53 10.98 -17.16 -15.67
C ARG A 53 11.02 -18.68 -15.60
N TRP A 54 10.30 -19.30 -16.52
CA TRP A 54 10.29 -20.75 -16.64
C TRP A 54 11.62 -21.23 -17.20
N VAL A 55 12.26 -22.14 -16.46
CA VAL A 55 13.48 -22.84 -16.87
C VAL A 55 13.17 -24.33 -16.73
N GLY A 56 12.84 -25.00 -17.83
CA GLY A 56 12.45 -26.41 -17.81
C GLY A 56 12.06 -26.98 -19.17
N ASN A 57 11.52 -28.20 -19.16
CA ASN A 57 10.96 -28.88 -20.32
C ASN A 57 9.43 -28.97 -20.19
N GLY A 58 8.69 -28.77 -21.28
CA GLY A 58 7.21 -28.78 -21.29
C GLY A 58 6.59 -27.50 -21.85
N CYS A 59 5.28 -27.30 -21.60
CA CYS A 59 4.55 -26.12 -22.04
C CYS A 59 4.91 -24.91 -21.14
N PRO A 60 5.47 -23.81 -21.69
CA PRO A 60 5.78 -22.63 -20.90
C PRO A 60 4.51 -22.06 -20.22
N PRO A 61 4.62 -21.59 -18.97
CA PRO A 61 3.51 -20.91 -18.31
C PRO A 61 3.17 -19.60 -19.04
N ALA A 62 1.93 -19.14 -18.85
CA ALA A 62 1.52 -17.83 -19.33
C ALA A 62 2.42 -16.71 -18.76
N SER A 63 2.70 -15.71 -19.60
CA SER A 63 3.58 -14.58 -19.29
C SER A 63 3.24 -13.93 -17.94
N ARG A 64 4.20 -13.94 -17.02
CA ARG A 64 4.06 -13.35 -15.69
C ARG A 64 4.08 -11.83 -15.74
N LEU A 65 4.82 -11.25 -16.68
CA LEU A 65 4.75 -9.82 -16.97
C LEU A 65 3.33 -9.43 -17.40
N ALA A 66 2.73 -10.17 -18.33
CA ALA A 66 1.39 -9.85 -18.82
C ALA A 66 0.32 -9.97 -17.72
N LEU A 67 0.44 -10.99 -16.87
CA LEU A 67 -0.44 -11.16 -15.72
C LEU A 67 -0.23 -10.05 -14.67
N CYS A 68 1.00 -9.63 -14.40
CA CYS A 68 1.31 -8.51 -13.50
C CYS A 68 0.71 -7.20 -14.05
N LYS A 69 0.94 -6.91 -15.34
CA LYS A 69 0.33 -5.78 -16.05
C LYS A 69 -1.19 -5.82 -15.96
N ALA A 70 -1.82 -6.99 -16.12
CA ALA A 70 -3.26 -7.11 -15.97
C ALA A 70 -3.75 -6.82 -14.53
N PHE A 71 -2.99 -7.18 -13.48
CA PHE A 71 -3.36 -6.80 -12.10
C PHE A 71 -3.12 -5.31 -11.82
N ILE A 72 -2.14 -4.68 -12.46
CA ILE A 72 -2.01 -3.21 -12.45
C ILE A 72 -3.23 -2.59 -13.15
N ALA A 73 -3.63 -3.11 -14.31
CA ALA A 73 -4.83 -2.64 -15.01
C ALA A 73 -6.09 -2.81 -14.15
N LYS A 74 -6.20 -3.90 -13.39
CA LYS A 74 -7.29 -4.08 -12.43
C LYS A 74 -7.37 -2.95 -11.41
N ALA A 75 -6.24 -2.40 -10.97
CA ALA A 75 -6.20 -1.27 -10.07
C ALA A 75 -6.47 0.08 -10.78
N VAL A 76 -5.95 0.29 -11.99
CA VAL A 76 -6.16 1.53 -12.78
C VAL A 76 -7.62 1.73 -13.19
N TRP A 77 -8.28 0.67 -13.64
CA TRP A 77 -9.70 0.71 -14.05
C TRP A 77 -10.69 0.36 -12.94
N ASP A 78 -10.22 0.17 -11.69
CA ASP A 78 -11.02 -0.28 -10.55
C ASP A 78 -11.93 -1.50 -10.84
N PHE A 79 -11.42 -2.51 -11.56
CA PHE A 79 -12.25 -3.67 -11.89
C PHE A 79 -12.60 -4.44 -10.60
N PRO A 80 -13.89 -4.64 -10.28
CA PRO A 80 -14.30 -5.20 -8.99
C PRO A 80 -13.85 -6.64 -8.78
N THR A 81 -13.81 -7.44 -9.84
CA THR A 81 -13.41 -8.85 -9.80
C THR A 81 -12.37 -9.19 -10.86
N THR A 82 -11.66 -10.30 -10.67
CA THR A 82 -10.75 -10.84 -11.69
C THR A 82 -11.49 -11.25 -12.97
N ARG A 83 -12.78 -11.59 -12.88
CA ARG A 83 -13.61 -11.90 -14.05
C ARG A 83 -13.87 -10.65 -14.88
N ASP A 84 -14.20 -9.53 -14.23
CA ASP A 84 -14.41 -8.25 -14.90
C ASP A 84 -13.13 -7.80 -15.62
N LEU A 85 -11.96 -8.00 -14.99
CA LEU A 85 -10.65 -7.80 -15.62
C LEU A 85 -10.48 -8.68 -16.87
N ILE A 86 -10.70 -9.99 -16.75
CA ILE A 86 -10.52 -10.93 -17.87
C ILE A 86 -11.49 -10.60 -19.01
N ASP A 87 -12.73 -10.25 -18.68
CA ASP A 87 -13.74 -9.84 -19.64
C ASP A 87 -13.33 -8.55 -20.37
N ALA A 88 -12.86 -7.54 -19.64
CA ALA A 88 -12.34 -6.30 -20.22
C ALA A 88 -11.13 -6.57 -21.14
N VAL A 89 -10.18 -7.41 -20.72
CA VAL A 89 -9.02 -7.81 -21.53
C VAL A 89 -9.45 -8.56 -22.80
N ARG A 90 -10.54 -9.32 -22.76
CA ARG A 90 -11.06 -10.01 -23.96
C ARG A 90 -11.75 -9.04 -24.91
N HIS A 91 -12.55 -8.11 -24.39
CA HIS A 91 -13.39 -7.25 -25.22
C HIS A 91 -12.76 -5.90 -25.60
N ARG A 92 -11.64 -5.50 -24.98
CA ARG A 92 -10.94 -4.24 -25.28
C ARG A 92 -9.55 -4.53 -25.87
N PRO A 93 -9.39 -4.47 -27.21
CA PRO A 93 -8.13 -4.81 -27.88
C PRO A 93 -6.92 -4.00 -27.40
N THR A 94 -7.08 -2.69 -27.18
CA THR A 94 -6.01 -1.80 -26.70
C THR A 94 -5.50 -2.24 -25.33
N LEU A 95 -6.38 -2.41 -24.35
CA LEU A 95 -6.04 -2.94 -23.03
C LEU A 95 -5.35 -4.31 -23.10
N ARG A 96 -5.85 -5.20 -23.98
CA ARG A 96 -5.28 -6.54 -24.17
C ARG A 96 -3.84 -6.50 -24.65
N ARG A 97 -3.57 -5.69 -25.69
CA ARG A 97 -2.24 -5.52 -26.28
C ARG A 97 -1.30 -4.80 -25.32
N LEU A 98 -1.76 -3.77 -24.61
CA LEU A 98 -0.98 -3.09 -23.57
C LEU A 98 -0.58 -4.02 -22.42
N CYS A 99 -1.43 -4.99 -22.05
CA CYS A 99 -1.07 -6.04 -21.10
C CYS A 99 -0.03 -7.03 -21.68
N GLY A 100 0.16 -7.10 -23.00
CA GLY A 100 1.12 -7.98 -23.67
C GLY A 100 0.50 -9.21 -24.33
N TRP A 101 -0.80 -9.20 -24.61
CA TRP A 101 -1.47 -10.27 -25.37
C TRP A 101 -1.93 -9.76 -26.75
N GLU A 102 -1.29 -10.23 -27.81
CA GLU A 102 -1.70 -9.84 -29.18
C GLU A 102 -3.07 -10.40 -29.56
N THR A 103 -3.33 -11.67 -29.22
CA THR A 103 -4.55 -12.38 -29.64
C THR A 103 -5.40 -12.82 -28.46
N LEU A 104 -6.70 -13.01 -28.71
CA LEU A 104 -7.64 -13.55 -27.70
C LEU A 104 -7.22 -14.92 -27.17
N LYS A 105 -6.63 -15.76 -28.03
CA LYS A 105 -6.14 -17.09 -27.65
C LYS A 105 -4.99 -17.02 -26.63
N GLY A 106 -4.26 -15.90 -26.57
CA GLY A 106 -3.20 -15.68 -25.61
C GLY A 106 -3.70 -15.37 -24.19
N VAL A 107 -4.96 -14.94 -24.03
CA VAL A 107 -5.53 -14.55 -22.74
C VAL A 107 -5.80 -15.81 -21.89
N PRO A 108 -5.12 -15.99 -20.74
CA PRO A 108 -5.25 -17.20 -19.93
C PRO A 108 -6.62 -17.35 -19.26
N SER A 109 -6.88 -18.55 -18.73
CA SER A 109 -8.06 -18.84 -17.90
C SER A 109 -8.02 -18.12 -16.54
N GLU A 110 -9.20 -17.95 -15.91
CA GLU A 110 -9.33 -17.42 -14.54
C GLU A 110 -8.50 -18.23 -13.52
N SER A 111 -8.42 -19.56 -13.69
CA SER A 111 -7.57 -20.42 -12.86
C SER A 111 -6.08 -20.11 -12.99
N THR A 112 -5.63 -19.60 -14.13
CA THR A 112 -4.24 -19.18 -14.33
C THR A 112 -3.98 -17.83 -13.68
N PHE A 113 -4.91 -16.87 -13.79
CA PHE A 113 -4.85 -15.61 -13.03
C PHE A 113 -4.80 -15.85 -11.52
N SER A 114 -5.66 -16.72 -10.99
CA SER A 114 -5.72 -17.04 -9.56
C SER A 114 -4.41 -17.64 -9.03
N ARG A 115 -3.81 -18.57 -9.78
CA ARG A 115 -2.51 -19.17 -9.43
C ARG A 115 -1.38 -18.12 -9.45
N ALA A 116 -1.31 -17.31 -10.50
CA ALA A 116 -0.30 -16.26 -10.60
C ALA A 116 -0.45 -15.21 -9.49
N PHE A 117 -1.68 -14.79 -9.18
CA PHE A 117 -1.93 -13.86 -8.08
C PHE A 117 -1.50 -14.43 -6.72
N SER A 118 -1.68 -15.73 -6.49
CA SER A 118 -1.22 -16.36 -5.25
C SER A 118 0.30 -16.27 -5.13
N ILE A 119 1.02 -16.58 -6.20
CA ILE A 119 2.49 -16.45 -6.26
C ILE A 119 2.93 -14.99 -6.02
N PHE A 120 2.30 -14.03 -6.71
CA PHE A 120 2.60 -12.61 -6.53
C PHE A 120 2.34 -12.11 -5.12
N ALA A 121 1.30 -12.64 -4.48
CA ALA A 121 0.96 -12.27 -3.11
C ALA A 121 1.96 -12.84 -2.11
N ASP A 122 2.31 -14.12 -2.24
CA ASP A 122 3.26 -14.80 -1.35
C ASP A 122 4.66 -14.17 -1.45
N ASP A 123 5.06 -13.72 -2.65
CA ASP A 123 6.33 -13.02 -2.90
C ASP A 123 6.25 -11.49 -2.63
N GLN A 124 5.10 -10.99 -2.19
CA GLN A 124 4.86 -9.56 -1.93
C GLN A 124 5.27 -8.68 -3.12
N LEU A 125 4.97 -9.13 -4.34
CA LEU A 125 5.39 -8.48 -5.58
C LEU A 125 5.03 -6.99 -5.64
N PRO A 126 3.79 -6.54 -5.38
CA PRO A 126 3.47 -5.12 -5.45
C PRO A 126 4.20 -4.29 -4.40
N GLN A 127 4.46 -4.83 -3.20
CA GLN A 127 5.25 -4.18 -2.16
C GLN A 127 6.70 -3.96 -2.64
N ARG A 128 7.31 -5.00 -3.23
CA ARG A 128 8.70 -4.95 -3.72
C ARG A 128 8.87 -3.97 -4.88
N ILE A 129 7.92 -3.98 -5.83
CA ILE A 129 7.89 -3.04 -6.95
C ILE A 129 7.79 -1.60 -6.43
N GLN A 130 6.82 -1.34 -5.55
CA GLN A 130 6.61 0.00 -4.99
C GLN A 130 7.83 0.46 -4.20
N GLU A 131 8.41 -0.40 -3.36
CA GLU A 131 9.55 -0.02 -2.52
C GLU A 131 10.73 0.44 -3.39
N ALA A 132 11.05 -0.34 -4.41
CA ALA A 132 12.16 -0.03 -5.28
C ALA A 132 11.87 1.21 -6.15
N MET A 133 10.63 1.39 -6.60
CA MET A 133 10.19 2.60 -7.30
C MET A 133 10.37 3.84 -6.42
N ILE A 134 9.91 3.81 -5.16
CA ILE A 134 10.09 4.93 -4.22
C ILE A 134 11.57 5.20 -3.98
N LYS A 135 12.38 4.17 -3.71
CA LYS A 135 13.83 4.33 -3.53
C LYS A 135 14.50 4.95 -4.76
N LYS A 136 14.11 4.53 -5.96
CA LYS A 136 14.67 5.02 -7.23
C LYS A 136 14.26 6.45 -7.57
N HIS A 137 13.00 6.82 -7.32
CA HIS A 137 12.42 8.08 -7.79
C HIS A 137 12.26 9.15 -6.70
N TYR A 138 12.44 8.77 -5.43
CA TYR A 138 12.32 9.67 -4.28
C TYR A 138 13.39 9.45 -3.19
N GLY A 139 14.14 8.35 -3.20
CA GLY A 139 15.00 7.95 -2.08
C GLY A 139 16.15 8.90 -1.72
N ASP A 140 16.56 9.79 -2.63
CA ASP A 140 17.57 10.83 -2.39
C ASP A 140 16.97 12.17 -1.91
N LYS A 141 15.64 12.24 -1.79
CA LYS A 141 14.92 13.44 -1.32
C LYS A 141 14.59 13.33 0.16
N ILE A 142 14.38 14.50 0.74
CA ILE A 142 13.84 14.64 2.08
C ILE A 142 12.32 14.79 1.97
N ALA A 143 11.58 13.84 2.52
CA ALA A 143 10.18 14.03 2.82
C ALA A 143 10.06 15.01 3.99
N GLY A 144 9.24 16.04 3.82
CA GLY A 144 8.90 16.94 4.90
C GLY A 144 8.26 16.18 6.04
N HIS A 145 7.36 15.23 5.77
CA HIS A 145 6.71 14.45 6.82
C HIS A 145 6.26 13.07 6.34
N ILE A 146 6.06 12.17 7.30
CA ILE A 146 5.27 10.96 7.16
C ILE A 146 3.94 11.20 7.86
N SER A 147 2.84 11.04 7.14
CA SER A 147 1.51 10.92 7.73
C SER A 147 1.11 9.46 7.84
N ARG A 148 0.63 9.07 9.02
CA ARG A 148 0.20 7.71 9.34
C ARG A 148 -1.28 7.64 9.66
N ASP A 149 -1.97 6.71 9.02
CA ASP A 149 -3.36 6.40 9.33
C ASP A 149 -3.74 4.95 9.00
N GLY A 150 -4.78 4.45 9.68
CA GLY A 150 -5.31 3.10 9.51
C GLY A 150 -6.75 3.10 9.00
N THR A 151 -7.05 2.27 8.00
CA THR A 151 -8.42 2.11 7.46
C THR A 151 -8.94 0.68 7.55
N ALA A 152 -10.26 0.56 7.62
CA ALA A 152 -10.97 -0.71 7.70
C ALA A 152 -11.06 -1.38 6.32
N VAL A 153 -10.68 -2.66 6.25
CA VAL A 153 -10.78 -3.47 5.04
C VAL A 153 -11.75 -4.62 5.28
N HIS A 154 -12.81 -4.67 4.46
CA HIS A 154 -13.84 -5.71 4.61
C HIS A 154 -13.37 -7.05 4.01
N GLY A 155 -13.31 -8.06 4.85
CA GLY A 155 -12.89 -9.42 4.49
C GLY A 155 -14.05 -10.30 4.03
N ARG A 156 -13.80 -11.12 3.01
CA ARG A 156 -14.74 -12.11 2.47
C ARG A 156 -14.42 -13.54 2.92
N GLU A 157 -14.03 -13.66 4.17
CA GLU A 157 -13.75 -14.93 4.83
C GLU A 157 -14.30 -14.94 6.25
N LYS A 158 -14.32 -16.12 6.86
CA LYS A 158 -14.82 -16.28 8.23
C LYS A 158 -13.82 -15.65 9.20
N ALA A 159 -14.34 -15.02 10.25
CA ALA A 159 -13.50 -14.54 11.34
C ALA A 159 -12.87 -15.74 12.08
N ALA A 160 -11.58 -15.64 12.39
CA ALA A 160 -10.91 -16.59 13.26
C ALA A 160 -11.57 -16.59 14.65
N LYS A 161 -11.58 -17.76 15.29
CA LYS A 161 -12.07 -17.88 16.67
C LYS A 161 -11.06 -17.18 17.58
N LYS A 162 -11.51 -16.21 18.38
CA LYS A 162 -10.66 -15.61 19.40
C LYS A 162 -10.34 -16.66 20.46
N THR A 163 -9.07 -16.93 20.70
CA THR A 163 -8.63 -17.59 21.92
C THR A 163 -8.98 -16.67 23.10
N PRO A 164 -9.56 -17.18 24.19
CA PRO A 164 -9.81 -16.38 25.38
C PRO A 164 -8.49 -15.78 25.87
N LYS A 165 -8.49 -14.48 26.19
CA LYS A 165 -7.34 -13.89 26.89
C LYS A 165 -7.22 -14.58 28.23
N VAL A 166 -6.07 -15.19 28.50
CA VAL A 166 -5.73 -15.68 29.85
C VAL A 166 -5.71 -14.44 30.75
N ILE A 167 -6.60 -14.40 31.74
CA ILE A 167 -6.59 -13.34 32.74
C ILE A 167 -5.43 -13.68 33.69
N THR A 168 -4.30 -13.00 33.52
CA THR A 168 -3.18 -13.09 34.44
C THR A 168 -3.58 -12.51 35.81
N GLN A 169 -3.18 -13.21 36.87
CA GLN A 169 -3.45 -12.80 38.25
C GLN A 169 -2.68 -11.51 38.59
N PRO A 170 -3.21 -10.65 39.48
CA PRO A 170 -2.70 -9.30 39.72
C PRO A 170 -1.28 -9.18 40.30
N ASP A 171 -0.65 -10.29 40.74
CA ASP A 171 0.66 -10.30 41.40
C ASP A 171 1.83 -10.76 40.50
N GLN A 172 1.59 -11.03 39.21
CA GLN A 172 2.69 -11.30 38.27
C GLN A 172 3.24 -9.99 37.70
N GLU A 173 4.55 -9.88 37.62
CA GLU A 173 5.27 -8.78 36.95
C GLU A 173 4.62 -8.56 35.57
N ALA A 174 4.10 -7.36 35.34
CA ALA A 174 3.30 -7.09 34.15
C ALA A 174 4.15 -7.35 32.89
N GLU A 175 3.75 -8.34 32.08
CA GLU A 175 4.43 -8.63 30.83
C GLU A 175 4.53 -7.36 29.98
N PRO A 176 5.69 -7.11 29.33
CA PRO A 176 5.89 -5.92 28.54
C PRO A 176 4.85 -5.87 27.42
N THR A 177 4.27 -4.68 27.22
CA THR A 177 3.31 -4.46 26.14
C THR A 177 3.99 -4.67 24.78
N ARG A 178 3.20 -5.02 23.75
CA ARG A 178 3.71 -5.16 22.38
C ARG A 178 4.54 -3.95 21.93
N LEU A 179 4.13 -2.72 22.25
CA LEU A 179 4.87 -1.51 21.87
C LEU A 179 6.25 -1.45 22.52
N GLN A 180 6.36 -1.83 23.80
CA GLN A 180 7.64 -1.86 24.51
C GLN A 180 8.57 -2.91 23.92
N ILE A 181 8.03 -4.08 23.56
CA ILE A 181 8.77 -5.14 22.87
C ILE A 181 9.23 -4.65 21.48
N GLN A 182 8.32 -4.07 20.71
CA GLN A 182 8.59 -3.62 19.33
C GLN A 182 9.71 -2.60 19.26
N LEU A 183 9.79 -1.71 20.24
CA LEU A 183 10.83 -0.68 20.30
C LEU A 183 12.25 -1.28 20.32
N GLN A 184 12.43 -2.51 20.81
CA GLN A 184 13.75 -3.15 20.93
C GLN A 184 14.04 -4.20 19.85
N ARG A 185 13.08 -4.44 18.95
CA ARG A 185 13.16 -5.50 17.93
C ARG A 185 13.46 -4.95 16.55
N SER A 186 13.99 -5.83 15.70
CA SER A 186 14.15 -5.56 14.27
C SER A 186 12.79 -5.41 13.57
N LEU A 187 12.83 -4.84 12.36
CA LEU A 187 11.64 -4.72 11.51
C LEU A 187 10.99 -6.08 11.24
N ASP A 188 11.78 -7.09 10.86
CA ASP A 188 11.27 -8.41 10.47
C ASP A 188 10.56 -9.12 11.63
N GLU A 189 11.15 -9.05 12.83
CA GLU A 189 10.52 -9.60 14.04
C GLU A 189 9.22 -8.87 14.38
N ASN A 190 9.20 -7.55 14.22
CA ASN A 190 8.01 -6.74 14.49
C ASN A 190 6.89 -7.02 13.49
N LEU A 191 7.20 -7.20 12.22
CA LEU A 191 6.22 -7.58 11.20
C LEU A 191 5.67 -8.98 11.44
N ALA A 192 6.52 -9.94 11.82
CA ALA A 192 6.11 -11.31 12.09
C ALA A 192 5.19 -11.44 13.33
N ASP A 193 5.31 -10.55 14.31
CA ASP A 193 4.47 -10.54 15.53
C ASP A 193 3.06 -9.97 15.31
N LEU A 194 2.83 -9.25 14.21
CA LEU A 194 1.53 -8.63 13.95
C LEU A 194 0.49 -9.69 13.57
N PRO A 195 -0.71 -9.67 14.18
CA PRO A 195 -1.76 -10.63 13.87
C PRO A 195 -2.26 -10.37 12.45
N GLY A 196 -2.34 -11.44 11.65
CA GLY A 196 -2.78 -11.39 10.25
C GLY A 196 -4.10 -12.11 9.98
N ASP A 197 -4.75 -12.69 10.98
CA ASP A 197 -6.00 -13.42 10.77
C ASP A 197 -7.18 -12.47 10.53
N CYS A 198 -8.12 -12.89 9.67
CA CYS A 198 -9.38 -12.18 9.51
C CYS A 198 -10.17 -12.24 10.82
N ASP A 199 -10.57 -11.09 11.36
CA ASP A 199 -11.36 -11.02 12.59
C ASP A 199 -12.32 -9.83 12.61
N TRP A 200 -12.78 -9.45 13.80
CA TRP A 200 -13.74 -8.36 13.98
C TRP A 200 -13.05 -7.11 14.53
N GLY A 201 -13.10 -6.05 13.73
CA GLY A 201 -12.73 -4.70 14.14
C GLY A 201 -13.94 -3.91 14.64
N THR A 202 -13.69 -2.93 15.49
CA THR A 202 -14.70 -2.01 15.97
C THR A 202 -14.08 -0.63 16.09
N LYS A 203 -14.74 0.39 15.53
CA LYS A 203 -14.40 1.79 15.73
C LYS A 203 -15.63 2.57 16.15
N LYS A 204 -15.43 3.69 16.86
CA LYS A 204 -16.46 4.71 17.01
C LYS A 204 -16.21 5.77 15.95
N ASP A 205 -17.25 6.19 15.24
CA ASP A 205 -17.12 7.33 14.34
C ASP A 205 -17.09 8.66 15.11
N SER A 206 -16.92 9.77 14.39
CA SER A 206 -16.89 11.11 14.96
C SER A 206 -18.19 11.53 15.65
N LYS A 207 -19.30 10.82 15.40
CA LYS A 207 -20.60 11.00 16.06
C LYS A 207 -20.77 10.06 17.26
N GLY A 208 -19.74 9.31 17.63
CA GLY A 208 -19.76 8.34 18.71
C GLY A 208 -20.46 7.02 18.38
N LYS A 209 -20.93 6.82 17.14
CA LYS A 209 -21.63 5.60 16.75
C LYS A 209 -20.63 4.47 16.50
N LYS A 210 -20.94 3.32 17.08
CA LYS A 210 -20.13 2.11 16.94
C LYS A 210 -20.31 1.53 15.53
N GLN A 211 -19.21 1.39 14.81
CA GLN A 211 -19.11 0.67 13.55
C GLN A 211 -18.26 -0.57 13.76
N THR A 212 -18.77 -1.71 13.31
CA THR A 212 -18.12 -3.01 13.43
C THR A 212 -17.97 -3.59 12.04
N TRP A 213 -16.79 -4.11 11.71
CA TRP A 213 -16.56 -4.79 10.43
C TRP A 213 -15.81 -6.09 10.64
N ARG A 214 -16.03 -7.03 9.71
CA ARG A 214 -15.28 -8.28 9.63
C ARG A 214 -14.21 -8.15 8.56
N GLY A 215 -12.97 -8.45 8.87
CA GLY A 215 -11.89 -8.42 7.91
C GLY A 215 -10.56 -8.05 8.53
N PHE A 216 -9.96 -7.02 7.95
CA PHE A 216 -8.60 -6.58 8.23
C PHE A 216 -8.56 -5.07 8.51
N LYS A 217 -7.38 -4.60 8.83
CA LYS A 217 -7.05 -3.19 8.91
C LYS A 217 -5.77 -2.94 8.11
N LEU A 218 -5.81 -1.95 7.22
CA LEU A 218 -4.65 -1.48 6.46
C LEU A 218 -4.10 -0.26 7.17
N HIS A 219 -2.83 -0.29 7.56
CA HIS A 219 -2.09 0.85 8.10
C HIS A 219 -1.11 1.31 7.03
N LEU A 220 -1.08 2.61 6.72
CA LEU A 220 -0.18 3.14 5.70
C LEU A 220 0.52 4.41 6.16
N ASP A 221 1.71 4.61 5.60
CA ASP A 221 2.46 5.84 5.68
C ASP A 221 2.43 6.51 4.30
N ALA A 222 2.07 7.79 4.29
CA ALA A 222 2.11 8.65 3.12
C ALA A 222 3.04 9.85 3.38
N ILE A 223 3.75 10.31 2.36
CA ILE A 223 4.59 11.51 2.44
C ILE A 223 3.93 12.71 1.75
N ASP A 224 4.65 13.84 1.72
CA ASP A 224 4.25 15.04 0.99
C ASP A 224 3.76 14.72 -0.43
N GLY A 225 2.64 15.32 -0.83
CA GLY A 225 2.01 15.05 -2.12
C GLY A 225 1.13 13.80 -2.15
N ASP A 226 0.75 13.23 -0.99
CA ASP A 226 -0.14 12.06 -0.90
C ASP A 226 0.45 10.78 -1.52
N ILE A 227 1.78 10.65 -1.51
CA ILE A 227 2.48 9.48 -2.04
C ILE A 227 2.54 8.39 -0.96
N PRO A 228 1.83 7.24 -1.10
CA PRO A 228 2.00 6.13 -0.18
C PRO A 228 3.39 5.53 -0.33
N ILE A 229 4.12 5.45 0.78
CA ILE A 229 5.49 4.94 0.80
C ILE A 229 5.61 3.59 1.47
N SER A 230 4.70 3.21 2.37
CA SER A 230 4.71 1.90 3.03
C SER A 230 3.32 1.54 3.57
N TRP A 231 3.06 0.25 3.76
CA TRP A 231 1.82 -0.24 4.36
C TRP A 231 1.99 -1.60 5.01
N VAL A 232 1.12 -1.88 5.99
CA VAL A 232 0.99 -3.19 6.64
C VAL A 232 -0.49 -3.53 6.78
N LEU A 233 -0.85 -4.78 6.47
CA LEU A 233 -2.18 -5.31 6.69
C LEU A 233 -2.19 -6.18 7.95
N THR A 234 -3.12 -5.93 8.85
CA THR A 234 -3.27 -6.70 10.10
C THR A 234 -4.70 -7.17 10.28
N SER A 235 -4.93 -8.01 11.29
CA SER A 235 -6.25 -8.28 11.83
C SER A 235 -7.00 -6.98 12.14
N ALA A 236 -8.32 -6.99 11.93
CA ALA A 236 -9.18 -5.82 12.14
C ALA A 236 -9.23 -5.37 13.61
N SER A 237 -9.03 -6.29 14.56
CA SER A 237 -9.04 -5.98 16.00
C SER A 237 -7.75 -5.33 16.51
N LEU A 238 -6.68 -5.29 15.71
CA LEU A 238 -5.42 -4.66 16.12
C LEU A 238 -5.62 -3.16 16.37
N HIS A 239 -5.09 -2.65 17.48
CA HIS A 239 -5.08 -1.22 17.75
C HIS A 239 -4.04 -0.51 16.88
N ASP A 240 -4.38 0.67 16.36
CA ASP A 240 -3.60 1.39 15.33
C ASP A 240 -2.16 1.66 15.75
N SER A 241 -1.97 2.06 17.02
CA SER A 241 -0.64 2.28 17.59
C SER A 241 0.31 1.07 17.45
N GLN A 242 -0.19 -0.17 17.48
CA GLN A 242 0.64 -1.37 17.44
C GLN A 242 1.26 -1.64 16.06
N ALA A 243 0.78 -0.99 14.99
CA ALA A 243 1.42 -1.06 13.67
C ALA A 243 2.44 0.08 13.46
N ALA A 244 2.47 1.10 14.33
CA ALA A 244 3.19 2.34 14.09
C ALA A 244 4.71 2.17 14.07
N ILE A 245 5.27 1.40 14.99
CA ILE A 245 6.72 1.16 15.06
C ILE A 245 7.24 0.39 13.83
N PRO A 246 6.69 -0.79 13.47
CA PRO A 246 7.13 -1.48 12.25
C PRO A 246 6.95 -0.62 11.00
N LEU A 247 5.85 0.14 10.90
CA LEU A 247 5.62 1.01 9.75
C LEU A 247 6.65 2.16 9.68
N ALA A 248 7.03 2.75 10.82
CA ALA A 248 8.11 3.74 10.88
C ALA A 248 9.47 3.15 10.46
N GLN A 249 9.78 1.93 10.90
CA GLN A 249 10.98 1.19 10.49
C GLN A 249 10.98 0.93 8.98
N MET A 250 9.85 0.54 8.38
CA MET A 250 9.72 0.36 6.93
C MET A 250 9.96 1.67 6.17
N SER A 251 9.32 2.75 6.60
CA SER A 251 9.39 4.06 5.94
C SER A 251 10.79 4.66 6.00
N ALA A 252 11.49 4.54 7.13
CA ALA A 252 12.88 5.00 7.27
C ALA A 252 13.86 4.24 6.36
N GLY A 253 13.55 2.99 6.00
CA GLY A 253 14.30 2.22 5.01
C GLY A 253 14.09 2.66 3.56
N ARG A 254 13.15 3.58 3.29
CA ARG A 254 12.72 4.00 1.95
C ARG A 254 13.01 5.46 1.65
N VAL A 255 12.78 6.35 2.62
CA VAL A 255 12.95 7.80 2.49
C VAL A 255 13.48 8.40 3.77
N ILE A 256 14.18 9.54 3.65
CA ILE A 256 14.55 10.38 4.80
C ILE A 256 13.36 11.30 5.09
N SER A 257 12.92 11.39 6.34
CA SER A 257 11.82 12.28 6.73
C SER A 257 12.13 13.11 7.98
N LEU A 258 11.46 14.25 8.14
CA LEU A 258 11.70 15.15 9.28
C LEU A 258 10.66 15.04 10.39
N TYR A 259 9.40 14.75 10.06
CA TYR A 259 8.29 14.74 11.01
C TYR A 259 7.45 13.48 10.85
N ASP A 260 6.97 12.92 11.96
CA ASP A 260 5.95 11.87 11.98
C ASP A 260 4.62 12.46 12.46
N LEU A 261 3.58 12.42 11.62
CA LEU A 261 2.24 12.96 11.91
C LEU A 261 1.26 11.81 12.14
N ALA A 262 0.58 11.83 13.29
CA ALA A 262 -0.45 10.83 13.60
C ALA A 262 -1.48 11.38 14.59
N ASP A 263 -2.65 10.75 14.66
CA ASP A 263 -3.70 11.17 15.59
C ASP A 263 -3.47 10.70 17.03
N ALA A 264 -4.40 11.05 17.92
CA ALA A 264 -4.32 10.72 19.34
C ALA A 264 -4.42 9.21 19.65
N ALA A 265 -4.81 8.36 18.71
CA ALA A 265 -4.75 6.90 18.88
C ALA A 265 -3.29 6.40 18.86
N TYR A 266 -2.37 7.17 18.28
CA TYR A 266 -0.95 6.86 18.24
C TYR A 266 -0.14 7.49 19.39
N ASP A 267 -0.80 8.16 20.35
CA ASP A 267 -0.13 8.83 21.46
C ASP A 267 0.40 7.84 22.51
N ALA A 268 1.54 7.22 22.19
CA ALA A 268 2.30 6.33 23.04
C ALA A 268 3.77 6.78 23.14
N LYS A 269 4.37 6.55 24.31
CA LYS A 269 5.76 6.94 24.60
C LYS A 269 6.72 6.23 23.64
N GLU A 270 6.50 4.95 23.41
CA GLU A 270 7.34 4.09 22.59
C GLU A 270 7.35 4.53 21.12
N ILE A 271 6.21 5.04 20.61
CA ILE A 271 6.12 5.58 19.25
C ILE A 271 6.94 6.86 19.13
N ARG A 272 6.81 7.78 20.09
CA ARG A 272 7.61 9.02 20.13
C ARG A 272 9.11 8.71 20.24
N GLN A 273 9.48 7.73 21.07
CA GLN A 273 10.86 7.26 21.19
C GLN A 273 11.38 6.63 19.89
N MET A 274 10.54 5.90 19.15
CA MET A 274 10.94 5.38 17.84
C MET A 274 11.17 6.52 16.84
N SER A 275 10.28 7.51 16.77
CA SER A 275 10.49 8.71 15.95
C SER A 275 11.81 9.40 16.28
N GLU A 276 12.10 9.63 17.57
CA GLU A 276 13.35 10.23 18.02
C GLU A 276 14.59 9.41 17.60
N ARG A 277 14.52 8.08 17.72
CA ARG A 277 15.62 7.18 17.28
C ARG A 277 15.88 7.24 15.79
N LEU A 278 14.84 7.48 14.99
CA LEU A 278 14.94 7.67 13.54
C LEU A 278 15.34 9.11 13.17
N GLY A 279 15.49 10.01 14.16
CA GLY A 279 15.83 11.41 13.94
C GLY A 279 14.64 12.29 13.53
N HIS A 280 13.41 11.79 13.70
CA HIS A 280 12.18 12.48 13.34
C HIS A 280 11.58 13.22 14.54
N VAL A 281 10.84 14.30 14.27
CA VAL A 281 10.02 15.01 15.27
C VAL A 281 8.60 14.46 15.25
N ALA A 282 8.18 13.82 16.34
CA ALA A 282 6.84 13.27 16.49
C ALA A 282 5.77 14.35 16.76
N LEU A 283 4.93 14.64 15.75
CA LEU A 283 3.74 15.49 15.87
C LEU A 283 2.49 14.63 15.96
N ILE A 284 2.33 13.99 17.11
CA ILE A 284 1.21 13.11 17.43
C ILE A 284 0.24 13.85 18.36
N ASP A 285 -1.05 13.93 18.01
CA ASP A 285 -2.05 14.63 18.82
C ASP A 285 -2.10 14.04 20.23
N HIS A 286 -2.14 14.90 21.24
CA HIS A 286 -2.08 14.46 22.62
C HIS A 286 -3.43 13.87 23.03
N ASN A 287 -3.41 12.64 23.55
CA ASN A 287 -4.58 12.04 24.15
C ASN A 287 -4.68 12.47 25.62
N PRO A 288 -5.62 13.38 25.99
CA PRO A 288 -5.71 13.90 27.35
C PRO A 288 -5.98 12.81 28.40
N ARG A 289 -6.55 11.66 28.00
CA ARG A 289 -7.05 10.61 28.90
C ARG A 289 -8.02 11.20 29.94
N ARG A 290 -7.51 11.63 31.11
CA ARG A 290 -8.26 12.30 32.18
C ARG A 290 -7.77 13.73 32.49
N GLY A 291 -6.72 14.20 31.84
CA GLY A 291 -6.11 15.51 32.05
C GLY A 291 -6.43 16.52 30.95
N GLU A 292 -5.67 17.62 30.91
CA GLU A 292 -5.84 18.68 29.92
C GLU A 292 -5.20 18.33 28.57
N LYS A 293 -5.82 18.82 27.49
CA LYS A 293 -5.29 18.64 26.13
C LYS A 293 -4.08 19.54 25.92
N ARG A 294 -2.92 18.94 25.67
CA ARG A 294 -1.72 19.68 25.26
C ARG A 294 -1.89 20.13 23.82
N GLN A 295 -1.71 21.42 23.58
CA GLN A 295 -1.78 22.01 22.26
C GLN A 295 -0.41 22.01 21.59
N PHE A 296 -0.39 21.88 20.27
CA PHE A 296 0.81 22.14 19.48
C PHE A 296 1.16 23.62 19.53
N THR A 297 2.46 23.92 19.41
CA THR A 297 2.89 25.29 19.09
C THR A 297 2.34 25.72 17.73
N PRO A 298 2.19 27.03 17.44
CA PRO A 298 1.61 27.48 16.17
C PRO A 298 2.27 26.89 14.91
N SER A 299 3.61 26.76 14.91
CA SER A 299 4.35 26.16 13.79
C SER A 299 4.09 24.65 13.64
N GLN A 300 4.09 23.91 14.75
CA GLN A 300 3.74 22.49 14.77
C GLN A 300 2.30 22.26 14.32
N ALA A 301 1.36 23.12 14.73
CA ALA A 301 -0.04 23.04 14.33
C ALA A 301 -0.22 23.20 12.81
N VAL A 302 0.55 24.08 12.16
CA VAL A 302 0.55 24.23 10.69
C VAL A 302 1.05 22.95 10.03
N ARG A 303 2.16 22.37 10.50
CA ARG A 303 2.69 21.11 9.95
C ARG A 303 1.72 19.94 10.17
N TYR A 304 1.12 19.85 11.35
CA TYR A 304 0.18 18.78 11.72
C TYR A 304 -1.06 18.70 10.81
N ARG A 305 -1.48 19.81 10.18
CA ARG A 305 -2.60 19.81 9.20
C ARG A 305 -2.36 18.84 8.04
N GLN A 306 -1.11 18.52 7.72
CA GLN A 306 -0.77 17.58 6.67
C GLN A 306 -1.05 16.10 7.02
N ARG A 307 -1.40 15.79 8.28
CA ARG A 307 -1.81 14.44 8.70
C ARG A 307 -2.93 13.87 7.82
N ASN A 308 -3.81 14.71 7.30
CA ASN A 308 -4.92 14.22 6.46
C ASN A 308 -4.44 13.62 5.12
N SER A 309 -3.16 13.68 4.78
CA SER A 309 -2.58 13.02 3.60
C SER A 309 -2.85 11.50 3.59
N ALA A 310 -2.58 10.80 4.69
CA ALA A 310 -2.85 9.37 4.79
C ALA A 310 -4.36 9.05 4.66
N GLU A 311 -5.23 9.89 5.22
CA GLU A 311 -6.68 9.77 5.06
C GLU A 311 -7.11 9.95 3.58
N ARG A 312 -6.51 10.91 2.86
CA ARG A 312 -6.76 11.10 1.42
C ARG A 312 -6.31 9.91 0.60
N VAL A 313 -5.14 9.33 0.90
CA VAL A 313 -4.66 8.09 0.27
C VAL A 313 -5.61 6.93 0.54
N ASN A 314 -6.06 6.76 1.79
CA ASN A 314 -7.05 5.75 2.17
C ASN A 314 -8.35 5.90 1.37
N SER A 315 -8.90 7.11 1.29
CA SER A 315 -10.09 7.40 0.47
C SER A 315 -9.84 7.10 -0.99
N HIS A 316 -8.70 7.52 -1.53
CA HIS A 316 -8.35 7.30 -2.93
C HIS A 316 -8.28 5.81 -3.29
N LEU A 317 -7.65 5.02 -2.43
CA LEU A 317 -7.59 3.57 -2.56
C LEU A 317 -8.99 2.94 -2.56
N HIS A 318 -9.85 3.37 -1.64
CA HIS A 318 -11.20 2.85 -1.52
C HIS A 318 -12.10 3.22 -2.70
N ASP A 319 -11.99 4.45 -3.18
CA ASP A 319 -12.89 5.03 -4.18
C ASP A 319 -12.49 4.66 -5.61
N ASN A 320 -11.18 4.56 -5.91
CA ASN A 320 -10.69 4.47 -7.29
C ASN A 320 -9.77 3.28 -7.60
N HIS A 321 -9.24 2.56 -6.59
CA HIS A 321 -8.20 1.54 -6.84
C HIS A 321 -8.41 0.23 -6.07
N GLY A 322 -9.65 -0.23 -5.99
CA GLY A 322 -9.98 -1.58 -5.55
C GLY A 322 -10.13 -1.75 -4.03
N GLY A 323 -9.94 -0.70 -3.22
CA GLY A 323 -10.02 -0.80 -1.75
C GLY A 323 -11.41 -1.19 -1.23
N ARG A 324 -12.48 -0.91 -1.97
CA ARG A 324 -13.86 -1.38 -1.65
C ARG A 324 -14.16 -2.78 -2.17
N HIS A 325 -13.38 -3.27 -3.14
CA HIS A 325 -13.67 -4.45 -3.93
C HIS A 325 -12.71 -5.61 -3.61
N VAL A 326 -12.39 -5.84 -2.33
CA VAL A 326 -11.56 -6.98 -1.93
C VAL A 326 -12.36 -8.29 -2.13
N ARG A 327 -11.94 -9.09 -3.12
CA ARG A 327 -12.57 -10.38 -3.51
C ARG A 327 -11.72 -11.61 -3.27
N VAL A 328 -10.56 -11.44 -2.64
CA VAL A 328 -9.64 -12.51 -2.28
C VAL A 328 -9.77 -12.87 -0.79
N ARG A 329 -9.19 -14.01 -0.40
CA ARG A 329 -9.16 -14.51 0.98
C ARG A 329 -7.72 -14.70 1.45
N GLY A 330 -7.47 -14.49 2.74
CA GLY A 330 -6.15 -14.56 3.35
C GLY A 330 -5.43 -13.21 3.29
N ALA A 331 -4.82 -12.81 4.41
CA ALA A 331 -4.19 -11.49 4.56
C ALA A 331 -3.13 -11.20 3.49
N VAL A 332 -2.29 -12.18 3.15
CA VAL A 332 -1.23 -12.03 2.12
C VAL A 332 -1.82 -11.61 0.78
N LYS A 333 -2.90 -12.26 0.35
CA LYS A 333 -3.62 -11.92 -0.89
C LYS A 333 -4.33 -10.58 -0.83
N VAL A 334 -4.93 -10.26 0.32
CA VAL A 334 -5.58 -8.95 0.52
C VAL A 334 -4.55 -7.83 0.48
N ALA A 335 -3.39 -8.00 1.12
CA ALA A 335 -2.30 -7.04 1.12
C ALA A 335 -1.76 -6.80 -0.29
N ALA A 336 -1.60 -7.86 -1.10
CA ALA A 336 -1.18 -7.73 -2.49
C ALA A 336 -2.23 -7.01 -3.37
N HIS A 337 -3.52 -7.33 -3.21
CA HIS A 337 -4.61 -6.66 -3.95
C HIS A 337 -4.62 -5.14 -3.65
N LEU A 338 -4.50 -4.76 -2.38
CA LEU A 338 -4.43 -3.35 -1.98
C LEU A 338 -3.11 -2.72 -2.42
N GLY A 339 -2.01 -3.48 -2.39
CA GLY A 339 -0.69 -3.05 -2.82
C GLY A 339 -0.63 -2.64 -4.29
N PHE A 340 -1.34 -3.33 -5.19
CA PHE A 340 -1.46 -2.88 -6.59
C PHE A 340 -2.17 -1.53 -6.68
N GLY A 341 -3.20 -1.28 -5.87
CA GLY A 341 -3.86 0.02 -5.81
C GLY A 341 -2.97 1.13 -5.26
N LEU A 342 -2.23 0.85 -4.18
CA LEU A 342 -1.26 1.79 -3.60
C LEU A 342 -0.10 2.09 -4.55
N LEU A 343 0.33 1.12 -5.36
CA LEU A 343 1.32 1.33 -6.41
C LEU A 343 0.83 2.34 -7.46
N VAL A 344 -0.42 2.19 -7.92
CA VAL A 344 -1.04 3.15 -8.87
C VAL A 344 -1.07 4.55 -8.27
N ILE A 345 -1.56 4.68 -7.03
CA ILE A 345 -1.62 5.99 -6.34
C ILE A 345 -0.22 6.60 -6.22
N ALA A 346 0.80 5.83 -5.84
CA ALA A 346 2.16 6.32 -5.74
C ALA A 346 2.69 6.86 -7.07
N VAL A 347 2.45 6.18 -8.19
CA VAL A 347 2.83 6.66 -9.52
C VAL A 347 2.11 7.95 -9.86
N GLU A 348 0.77 7.99 -9.72
CA GLU A 348 -0.01 9.18 -10.07
C GLU A 348 0.48 10.41 -9.32
N GLN A 349 0.73 10.26 -8.01
CA GLN A 349 1.17 11.36 -7.18
C GLN A 349 2.61 11.78 -7.47
N LEU A 350 3.49 10.83 -7.80
CA LEU A 350 4.85 11.15 -8.27
C LEU A 350 4.83 11.95 -9.57
N LEU A 351 3.97 11.60 -10.52
CA LEU A 351 3.84 12.32 -11.79
C LEU A 351 3.21 13.70 -11.61
N LYS A 352 2.27 13.85 -10.67
CA LYS A 352 1.70 15.16 -10.29
C LYS A 352 2.72 16.13 -9.70
N LEU A 353 3.86 15.64 -9.19
CA LEU A 353 4.96 16.52 -8.75
C LEU A 353 5.71 17.15 -9.93
N LEU A 354 5.55 16.61 -11.15
CA LEU A 354 6.22 17.10 -12.36
C LEU A 354 5.33 17.99 -13.24
N SER A 355 4.00 17.89 -13.07
CA SER A 355 3.00 18.72 -13.73
C SER A 355 2.76 20.01 -12.96
#